data_AF-A0A7Y4KWP2-F1
#
_entry.id   AF-A0A7Y4KWP2-F1
#
_cell.length_a   1.000
_cell.length_b   1.000
_cell.length_c   1.000
_cell.angle_alpha   90.00
_cell.angle_beta   90.00
_cell.angle_gamma   90.00
#
_symmetry.space_group_name_H-M   'P 1'
#
loop_
_entity.id
_entity.type
_entity.pdbx_description
1 polymer ?
#
loop_
_entity_poly.entity_id
_entity_poly.type
_entity_poly.pdbx_seq_one_letter_code
_entity_poly.pdbx_strand_id
1 'polypeptide(L)'
;MVLLMRRLLGAAIAAVLLGVGVPAQAVNQYVTKGNVTKPAACNNHGTIPAGGWLANKSCGYVMGTAIAGTRFDVHTTTPNNFHFGRWRAGDGSNFCAFLVPAALDLSSSTPVAASCSADTSERLSHRRSFGRDFDAAPHTGNGAIIVRINPSACTGYYNYFTDSTYSTGRLHDPVNFPLPTTGGYRYSTNDLGASMIRVDALGETIWLFVARSCIASQLPANLNNQND
;
A
#
# COMPACT_ATOMS: atom_id res chain seq x y z
N MET A 1 15.99 -73.84 29.76
CA MET A 1 17.16 -72.94 29.73
C MET A 1 16.76 -71.69 28.97
N VAL A 2 16.39 -70.63 29.70
CA VAL A 2 17.20 -69.40 29.85
C VAL A 2 17.10 -68.53 28.59
N LEU A 3 16.12 -67.60 28.51
CA LEU A 3 16.30 -66.17 28.84
C LEU A 3 17.59 -65.59 28.23
N LEU A 4 17.48 -64.86 27.11
CA LEU A 4 18.41 -63.87 26.51
C LEU A 4 18.00 -63.81 25.01
N MET A 5 17.64 -62.73 24.33
CA MET A 5 18.07 -61.34 24.37
C MET A 5 16.89 -60.47 23.88
N ARG A 6 16.21 -59.81 24.82
CA ARG A 6 15.48 -58.56 24.57
C ARG A 6 16.49 -57.44 24.77
N ARG A 7 16.89 -56.74 23.70
CA ARG A 7 17.37 -55.34 23.62
C ARG A 7 18.25 -55.17 22.38
N LEU A 8 18.27 -53.92 21.88
CA LEU A 8 18.97 -53.37 20.70
C LEU A 8 18.04 -53.33 19.47
N LEU A 9 17.75 -52.24 18.76
CA LEU A 9 18.18 -50.84 18.66
C LEU A 9 17.00 -50.17 17.86
N GLY A 10 16.45 -48.99 18.15
CA GLY A 10 17.10 -47.69 18.28
C GLY A 10 17.30 -47.04 16.90
N ALA A 11 16.31 -46.31 16.36
CA ALA A 11 16.49 -45.09 15.54
C ALA A 11 15.13 -44.55 15.03
N ALA A 12 14.68 -43.44 15.63
CA ALA A 12 13.63 -42.59 15.08
C ALA A 12 14.20 -41.79 13.90
N ILE A 13 13.61 -41.92 12.71
CA ILE A 13 13.86 -40.98 11.60
C ILE A 13 12.84 -39.84 11.75
N ALA A 14 13.13 -38.92 12.66
CA ALA A 14 12.57 -37.58 12.58
C ALA A 14 13.34 -36.84 11.50
N ALA A 15 12.81 -36.84 10.27
CA ALA A 15 13.33 -36.00 9.20
C ALA A 15 13.05 -34.53 9.58
N VAL A 16 14.00 -33.92 10.29
CA VAL A 16 14.07 -32.47 10.43
C VAL A 16 14.35 -31.93 9.02
N LEU A 17 13.29 -31.49 8.34
CA LEU A 17 13.38 -30.55 7.23
C LEU A 17 13.95 -29.25 7.79
N LEU A 18 15.28 -29.21 7.96
CA LEU A 18 16.04 -27.97 8.01
C LEU A 18 15.91 -27.36 6.62
N GLY A 19 14.83 -26.60 6.42
CA GLY A 19 14.69 -25.70 5.30
C GLY A 19 15.90 -24.78 5.35
N VAL A 20 16.85 -24.99 4.44
CA VAL A 20 17.99 -24.11 4.23
C VAL A 20 17.40 -22.82 3.70
N GLY A 21 17.01 -21.92 4.61
CA GLY A 21 16.52 -20.61 4.25
C GLY A 21 17.62 -19.91 3.46
N VAL A 22 17.38 -19.69 2.17
CA VAL A 22 18.24 -18.83 1.36
C VAL A 22 18.33 -17.50 2.12
N PRO A 23 19.54 -17.00 2.45
CA PRO A 23 19.65 -15.75 3.20
C PRO A 23 18.92 -14.68 2.40
N ALA A 24 17.94 -14.03 3.05
CA ALA A 24 17.24 -12.91 2.44
C ALA A 24 18.29 -11.87 2.05
N GLN A 25 18.33 -11.52 0.76
CA GLN A 25 19.26 -10.50 0.26
C GLN A 25 19.06 -9.20 1.04
N ALA A 26 20.14 -8.51 1.38
CA ALA A 26 20.03 -7.22 2.03
C ALA A 26 19.56 -6.15 1.03
N VAL A 27 18.63 -5.32 1.44
CA VAL A 27 18.16 -4.14 0.72
C VAL A 27 18.35 -2.89 1.58
N ASN A 28 18.34 -1.72 0.93
CA ASN A 28 18.51 -0.46 1.63
C ASN A 28 17.16 0.07 2.11
N GLN A 29 17.07 0.39 3.40
CA GLN A 29 15.97 1.16 3.97
C GLN A 29 16.35 2.64 4.05
N TYR A 30 15.41 3.49 3.64
CA TYR A 30 15.54 4.95 3.64
C TYR A 30 14.42 5.60 4.46
N VAL A 31 14.63 6.87 4.83
CA VAL A 31 13.58 7.73 5.39
C VAL A 31 12.78 8.36 4.26
N THR A 32 11.46 8.45 4.41
CA THR A 32 10.60 9.17 3.46
C THR A 32 10.56 10.66 3.78
N LYS A 33 10.37 11.50 2.77
CA LYS A 33 10.32 12.96 2.90
C LYS A 33 8.94 13.50 2.51
N GLY A 34 8.60 14.68 3.03
CA GLY A 34 7.43 15.45 2.61
C GLY A 34 7.75 16.37 1.43
N ASN A 35 6.75 17.13 0.99
CA ASN A 35 6.83 18.05 -0.14
C ASN A 35 7.39 17.39 -1.41
N VAL A 36 6.92 16.18 -1.72
CA VAL A 36 7.41 15.40 -2.86
C VAL A 36 6.74 15.88 -4.14
N THR A 37 7.54 16.23 -5.15
CA THR A 37 7.01 16.57 -6.47
C THR A 37 6.25 15.39 -7.07
N LYS A 38 5.03 15.63 -7.56
CA LYS A 38 4.23 14.59 -8.21
C LYS A 38 4.95 14.07 -9.47
N PRO A 39 4.85 12.77 -9.79
CA PRO A 39 5.60 12.17 -10.89
C PRO A 39 5.09 12.67 -12.25
N ALA A 40 5.86 13.56 -12.89
CA ALA A 40 5.56 14.09 -14.22
C ALA A 40 5.47 13.00 -15.30
N ALA A 41 6.22 11.89 -15.15
CA ALA A 41 6.13 10.71 -16.01
C ALA A 41 4.71 10.10 -16.07
N CYS A 42 3.85 10.44 -15.11
CA CYS A 42 2.47 10.00 -15.04
C CYS A 42 1.48 11.14 -15.34
N ASN A 43 1.94 12.22 -15.99
CA ASN A 43 1.16 13.43 -16.27
C ASN A 43 0.50 14.05 -15.01
N ASN A 44 1.18 13.95 -13.87
CA ASN A 44 0.77 14.59 -12.63
C ASN A 44 1.60 15.87 -12.39
N HIS A 45 0.97 16.86 -11.77
CA HIS A 45 1.57 18.16 -11.48
C HIS A 45 1.29 18.58 -10.04
N GLY A 46 2.20 19.38 -9.47
CA GLY A 46 2.12 19.89 -8.10
C GLY A 46 2.95 19.07 -7.12
N THR A 47 2.60 19.20 -5.85
CA THR A 47 3.34 18.63 -4.72
C THR A 47 2.47 17.68 -3.91
N ILE A 48 3.10 16.75 -3.22
CA ILE A 48 2.49 15.88 -2.21
C ILE A 48 3.08 16.34 -0.86
N PRO A 49 2.40 17.23 -0.11
CA PRO A 49 2.99 17.85 1.07
C PRO A 49 3.34 16.84 2.16
N ALA A 50 2.46 15.87 2.41
CA ALA A 50 2.59 14.94 3.53
C ALA A 50 3.66 13.85 3.36
N GLY A 51 4.09 13.56 2.13
CA GLY A 51 4.92 12.39 1.84
C GLY A 51 5.00 12.07 0.36
N GLY A 52 5.30 10.82 0.01
CA GLY A 52 5.21 10.30 -1.36
C GLY A 52 4.04 9.34 -1.53
N TRP A 53 3.35 9.34 -2.68
CA TRP A 53 2.30 8.35 -2.92
C TRP A 53 2.86 6.93 -2.98
N LEU A 54 2.17 6.04 -2.28
CA LEU A 54 2.30 4.61 -2.41
C LEU A 54 1.31 4.16 -3.47
N ALA A 55 1.78 3.49 -4.51
CA ALA A 55 0.99 3.07 -5.65
C ALA A 55 1.10 1.56 -5.88
N ASN A 56 0.10 1.01 -6.56
CA ASN A 56 0.05 -0.41 -6.87
C ASN A 56 1.03 -0.81 -7.99
N LYS A 57 1.33 0.13 -8.89
CA LYS A 57 2.38 0.07 -9.92
C LYS A 57 2.81 1.48 -10.32
N SER A 58 3.88 1.59 -11.11
CA SER A 58 4.27 2.87 -11.71
C SER A 58 3.10 3.51 -12.46
N CYS A 59 2.80 4.77 -12.15
CA CYS A 59 1.64 5.50 -12.70
C CYS A 59 0.27 4.81 -12.50
N GLY A 60 0.16 3.95 -11.48
CA GLY A 60 -1.06 3.23 -11.14
C GLY A 60 -1.98 3.97 -10.17
N TYR A 61 -2.80 3.20 -9.47
CA TYR A 61 -3.69 3.71 -8.43
C TYR A 61 -2.89 4.00 -7.15
N VAL A 62 -3.19 5.14 -6.53
CA VAL A 62 -2.69 5.45 -5.18
C VAL A 62 -3.39 4.53 -4.17
N MET A 63 -2.58 3.93 -3.31
CA MET A 63 -2.94 3.00 -2.24
C MET A 63 -2.72 3.59 -0.85
N GLY A 64 -2.05 4.74 -0.78
CA GLY A 64 -1.74 5.44 0.46
C GLY A 64 -0.67 6.49 0.25
N THR A 65 -0.13 7.00 1.34
CA THR A 65 0.98 7.96 1.34
C THR A 65 2.05 7.53 2.33
N ALA A 66 3.29 7.44 1.86
CA ALA A 66 4.45 7.24 2.70
C ALA A 66 4.76 8.55 3.44
N ILE A 67 4.14 8.74 4.60
CA ILE A 67 4.23 9.96 5.41
C ILE A 67 5.70 10.30 5.70
N ALA A 68 6.06 11.57 5.61
CA ALA A 68 7.41 12.04 5.91
C ALA A 68 7.90 11.52 7.28
N GLY A 69 9.13 11.02 7.34
CA GLY A 69 9.73 10.43 8.54
C GLY A 69 9.47 8.92 8.72
N THR A 70 8.57 8.32 7.94
CA THR A 70 8.41 6.86 7.90
C THR A 70 9.55 6.18 7.13
N ARG A 71 9.54 4.85 7.04
CA ARG A 71 10.62 4.08 6.41
C ARG A 71 10.14 3.36 5.16
N PHE A 72 11.06 3.19 4.21
CA PHE A 72 10.80 2.44 2.99
C PHE A 72 12.02 1.59 2.61
N ASP A 73 11.82 0.28 2.48
CA ASP A 73 12.83 -0.67 2.03
C ASP A 73 12.80 -0.72 0.50
N VAL A 74 13.91 -0.46 -0.20
CA VAL A 74 13.95 -0.43 -1.68
C VAL A 74 14.45 -1.76 -2.23
N HIS A 75 13.58 -2.50 -2.91
CA HIS A 75 13.88 -3.78 -3.53
C HIS A 75 14.33 -3.64 -4.98
N THR A 76 13.53 -2.95 -5.78
CA THR A 76 13.83 -2.68 -7.18
C THR A 76 13.43 -1.25 -7.50
N THR A 77 14.06 -0.68 -8.52
CA THR A 77 13.71 0.65 -9.04
C THR A 77 13.40 0.52 -10.51
N THR A 78 12.26 1.05 -10.93
CA THR A 78 11.83 1.03 -12.34
C THR A 78 12.58 2.07 -13.16
N PRO A 79 12.57 2.00 -14.51
CA PRO A 79 13.19 3.01 -15.37
C PRO A 79 12.67 4.44 -15.16
N ASN A 80 11.43 4.60 -14.69
CA ASN A 80 10.83 5.90 -14.37
C ASN A 80 11.08 6.32 -12.91
N ASN A 81 12.08 5.73 -12.24
CA ASN A 81 12.50 6.01 -10.85
C ASN A 81 11.45 5.74 -9.76
N PHE A 82 10.44 4.91 -10.02
CA PHE A 82 9.59 4.40 -8.95
C PHE A 82 10.32 3.28 -8.20
N HIS A 83 10.25 3.31 -6.86
CA HIS A 83 10.88 2.32 -6.00
C HIS A 83 9.86 1.30 -5.55
N PHE A 84 10.00 0.04 -5.96
CA PHE A 84 9.22 -1.04 -5.38
C PHE A 84 9.89 -1.53 -4.10
N GLY A 85 9.09 -1.80 -3.08
CA GLY A 85 9.54 -2.42 -1.84
C GLY A 85 8.56 -2.19 -0.70
N ARG A 86 9.02 -2.21 0.55
CA ARG A 86 8.13 -2.23 1.72
C ARG A 86 8.08 -0.87 2.41
N TRP A 87 6.90 -0.28 2.46
CA TRP A 87 6.65 0.84 3.35
C TRP A 87 6.45 0.35 4.78
N ARG A 88 6.96 1.10 5.76
CA ARG A 88 6.83 0.82 7.20
C ARG A 88 6.44 2.11 7.92
N ALA A 89 5.24 2.13 8.46
CA ALA A 89 4.68 3.30 9.16
C ALA A 89 5.32 3.55 10.53
N GLY A 90 5.87 2.50 11.16
CA GLY A 90 6.42 2.55 12.52
C GLY A 90 5.43 2.18 13.63
N ASP A 91 4.14 2.04 13.31
CA ASP A 91 3.08 1.60 14.22
C ASP A 91 2.72 0.10 14.08
N GLY A 92 3.54 -0.64 13.33
CA GLY A 92 3.30 -2.03 12.94
C GLY A 92 2.72 -2.17 11.53
N SER A 93 2.06 -1.14 10.99
CA SER A 93 1.54 -1.16 9.62
C SER A 93 2.68 -1.13 8.61
N ASN A 94 2.66 -2.06 7.66
CA ASN A 94 3.69 -2.17 6.64
C ASN A 94 3.21 -2.94 5.41
N PHE A 95 3.41 -2.45 4.20
CA PHE A 95 3.03 -3.20 3.01
C PHE A 95 3.95 -2.93 1.82
N CYS A 96 3.99 -3.87 0.88
CA CYS A 96 4.73 -3.70 -0.36
C CYS A 96 4.01 -2.70 -1.28
N ALA A 97 4.73 -1.79 -1.91
CA ALA A 97 4.15 -0.82 -2.84
C ALA A 97 5.22 -0.27 -3.78
N PHE A 98 4.79 0.46 -4.80
CA PHE A 98 5.64 1.34 -5.57
C PHE A 98 5.57 2.74 -4.97
N LEU A 99 6.70 3.28 -4.51
CA LEU A 99 6.83 4.64 -4.05
C LEU A 99 7.24 5.55 -5.22
N VAL A 100 6.60 6.72 -5.31
CA VAL A 100 6.92 7.74 -6.31
C VAL A 100 8.38 8.21 -6.23
N PRO A 101 8.95 8.70 -7.35
CA PRO A 101 10.31 9.27 -7.37
C PRO A 101 10.51 10.39 -6.35
N ALA A 102 11.76 10.59 -5.93
CA ALA A 102 12.21 11.66 -5.02
C ALA A 102 11.62 11.64 -3.59
N ALA A 103 10.74 10.70 -3.27
CA ALA A 103 10.13 10.57 -1.94
C ALA A 103 11.10 10.10 -0.84
N LEU A 104 12.30 9.64 -1.20
CA LEU A 104 13.29 9.11 -0.27
C LEU A 104 14.42 10.11 0.02
N ASP A 105 14.80 10.19 1.28
CA ASP A 105 16.08 10.75 1.69
C ASP A 105 17.18 9.71 1.45
N LEU A 106 18.02 9.95 0.45
CA LEU A 106 19.10 9.04 0.05
C LEU A 106 20.43 9.37 0.74
N SER A 107 20.47 10.38 1.61
CA SER A 107 21.71 10.79 2.31
C SER A 107 22.23 9.72 3.27
N SER A 108 21.35 8.84 3.77
CA SER A 108 21.70 7.74 4.64
C SER A 108 20.78 6.55 4.39
N SER A 109 21.28 5.34 4.65
CA SER A 109 20.48 4.11 4.56
C SER A 109 20.86 3.12 5.64
N THR A 110 19.95 2.19 5.91
CA THR A 110 20.18 1.07 6.81
C THR A 110 19.95 -0.24 6.06
N PRO A 111 20.89 -1.20 6.07
CA PRO A 111 20.67 -2.51 5.49
C PRO A 111 19.59 -3.28 6.26
N VAL A 112 18.63 -3.85 5.55
CA VAL A 112 17.56 -4.71 6.10
C VAL A 112 17.35 -5.93 5.22
N ALA A 113 16.75 -6.99 5.76
CA ALA A 113 16.39 -8.16 4.96
C ALA A 113 15.29 -7.82 3.94
N ALA A 114 15.48 -8.24 2.69
CA ALA A 114 14.46 -8.19 1.65
C ALA A 114 13.18 -8.88 2.12
N SER A 115 12.04 -8.19 2.02
CA SER A 115 10.73 -8.69 2.46
C SER A 115 9.58 -8.56 1.45
N CYS A 116 9.81 -7.95 0.28
CA CYS A 116 8.94 -7.98 -0.90
C CYS A 116 9.55 -8.85 -2.01
N SER A 117 8.70 -9.51 -2.80
CA SER A 117 9.11 -10.40 -3.91
C SER A 117 8.59 -9.92 -5.26
N ALA A 118 9.15 -10.46 -6.35
CA ALA A 118 8.62 -10.26 -7.70
C ALA A 118 7.15 -10.68 -7.78
N ASP A 119 6.78 -11.82 -7.20
CA ASP A 119 5.38 -12.28 -7.13
C ASP A 119 4.45 -11.29 -6.42
N THR A 120 4.96 -10.61 -5.37
CA THR A 120 4.20 -9.58 -4.67
C THR A 120 4.02 -8.36 -5.56
N SER A 121 5.05 -7.97 -6.30
CA SER A 121 5.01 -6.86 -7.27
C SER A 121 3.99 -7.12 -8.38
N GLU A 122 4.04 -8.33 -8.97
CA GLU A 122 3.15 -8.77 -10.04
C GLU A 122 1.70 -8.78 -9.56
N ARG A 123 1.43 -9.44 -8.42
CA ARG A 123 0.09 -9.47 -7.84
C ARG A 123 -0.44 -8.07 -7.55
N LEU A 124 0.36 -7.21 -6.92
CA LEU A 124 -0.04 -5.84 -6.56
C LEU A 124 -0.38 -4.99 -7.79
N SER A 125 0.27 -5.25 -8.92
CA SER A 125 0.07 -4.51 -10.16
C SER A 125 -1.38 -4.56 -10.66
N HIS A 126 -2.12 -5.60 -10.27
CA HIS A 126 -3.54 -5.79 -10.57
C HIS A 126 -4.45 -5.11 -9.56
N ARG A 127 -5.39 -4.30 -10.03
CA ARG A 127 -6.26 -3.48 -9.15
C ARG A 127 -7.13 -4.29 -8.20
N ARG A 128 -7.54 -5.49 -8.61
CA ARG A 128 -8.34 -6.41 -7.77
C ARG A 128 -7.57 -7.00 -6.59
N SER A 129 -6.25 -6.85 -6.57
CA SER A 129 -5.43 -7.31 -5.45
C SER A 129 -5.58 -6.47 -4.18
N PHE A 130 -6.00 -5.20 -4.31
CA PHE A 130 -6.14 -4.29 -3.17
C PHE A 130 -7.54 -3.68 -3.03
N GLY A 131 -8.36 -3.70 -4.07
CA GLY A 131 -9.66 -3.04 -4.03
C GLY A 131 -10.69 -3.60 -4.99
N ARG A 132 -11.87 -2.98 -4.93
CA ARG A 132 -13.08 -3.33 -5.67
C ARG A 132 -13.93 -2.10 -5.97
N ASP A 133 -14.96 -2.31 -6.80
CA ASP A 133 -15.98 -1.31 -7.11
C ASP A 133 -15.36 0.00 -7.61
N PHE A 134 -14.52 -0.08 -8.65
CA PHE A 134 -13.76 1.07 -9.17
C PHE A 134 -14.65 2.09 -9.88
N ASP A 135 -14.22 3.35 -9.89
CA ASP A 135 -14.90 4.45 -10.58
C ASP A 135 -14.93 4.29 -12.10
N ALA A 136 -13.87 3.74 -12.67
CA ALA A 136 -13.73 3.54 -14.11
C ALA A 136 -13.02 2.22 -14.48
N ALA A 137 -12.92 1.95 -15.78
CA ALA A 137 -12.09 0.88 -16.33
C ALA A 137 -10.60 1.03 -15.92
N PRO A 138 -9.78 -0.03 -16.07
CA PRO A 138 -8.36 0.05 -15.77
C PRO A 138 -7.70 1.23 -16.50
N HIS A 139 -6.80 1.93 -15.81
CA HIS A 139 -6.03 3.06 -16.37
C HIS A 139 -6.82 4.32 -16.75
N THR A 140 -8.14 4.34 -16.60
CA THR A 140 -8.96 5.51 -16.97
C THR A 140 -9.56 6.24 -15.77
N GLY A 141 -9.50 5.65 -14.57
CA GLY A 141 -10.04 6.28 -13.37
C GLY A 141 -9.42 7.66 -13.14
N ASN A 142 -10.22 8.62 -12.72
CA ASN A 142 -9.79 9.99 -12.42
C ASN A 142 -10.54 10.62 -11.24
N GLY A 143 -11.46 9.88 -10.61
CA GLY A 143 -12.33 10.40 -9.56
C GLY A 143 -13.58 11.09 -10.11
N ALA A 144 -14.06 10.75 -11.31
CA ALA A 144 -15.22 11.41 -11.94
C ALA A 144 -16.53 11.23 -11.18
N ILE A 145 -16.67 10.15 -10.41
CA ILE A 145 -17.84 9.95 -9.54
C ILE A 145 -17.70 10.87 -8.34
N ILE A 146 -18.51 11.92 -8.27
CA ILE A 146 -18.48 12.88 -7.16
C ILE A 146 -19.41 12.41 -6.04
N VAL A 147 -18.86 12.31 -4.83
CA VAL A 147 -19.58 12.00 -3.60
C VAL A 147 -19.59 13.21 -2.67
N ARG A 148 -20.67 13.39 -1.90
CA ARG A 148 -20.72 14.37 -0.82
C ARG A 148 -20.04 13.81 0.42
N ILE A 149 -19.37 14.67 1.16
CA ILE A 149 -18.67 14.37 2.39
C ILE A 149 -19.27 15.27 3.46
N ASN A 150 -19.58 14.72 4.62
CA ASN A 150 -19.96 15.51 5.79
C ASN A 150 -18.69 15.78 6.63
N PRO A 151 -18.10 16.99 6.61
CA PRO A 151 -16.84 17.24 7.30
C PRO A 151 -16.92 17.13 8.83
N SER A 152 -18.13 17.19 9.41
CA SER A 152 -18.31 17.00 10.85
C SER A 152 -18.45 15.55 11.28
N ALA A 153 -18.71 14.63 10.35
CA ALA A 153 -18.90 13.20 10.63
C ALA A 153 -17.84 12.31 9.96
N CYS A 154 -17.07 12.85 9.04
CA CYS A 154 -16.08 12.11 8.26
C CYS A 154 -14.68 12.69 8.44
N THR A 155 -13.73 11.81 8.71
CA THR A 155 -12.31 12.14 8.83
C THR A 155 -11.56 11.48 7.67
N GLY A 156 -10.60 12.21 7.11
CA GLY A 156 -9.71 11.70 6.07
C GLY A 156 -8.46 11.08 6.66
N TYR A 157 -7.92 10.08 6.00
CA TYR A 157 -6.74 9.35 6.42
C TYR A 157 -5.84 9.09 5.23
N TYR A 158 -4.52 9.23 5.38
CA TYR A 158 -3.61 8.94 4.29
C TYR A 158 -3.49 7.44 4.00
N ASN A 159 -3.73 6.59 4.99
CA ASN A 159 -3.47 5.16 4.89
C ASN A 159 -4.58 4.29 5.50
N TYR A 160 -4.65 3.04 5.02
CA TYR A 160 -5.63 2.04 5.44
C TYR A 160 -5.02 0.64 5.57
N PHE A 161 -4.29 0.18 4.56
CA PHE A 161 -3.74 -1.18 4.55
C PHE A 161 -2.63 -1.35 5.59
N THR A 162 -2.70 -2.46 6.33
CA THR A 162 -1.74 -2.76 7.40
C THR A 162 -0.68 -3.78 6.99
N ASP A 163 -0.95 -4.57 5.94
CA ASP A 163 -0.05 -5.62 5.44
C ASP A 163 -0.14 -5.81 3.92
N SER A 164 0.70 -6.70 3.38
CA SER A 164 0.79 -6.98 1.92
C SER A 164 -0.23 -8.02 1.42
N THR A 165 -1.17 -8.47 2.25
CA THR A 165 -2.32 -9.25 1.81
C THR A 165 -3.39 -8.35 1.19
N TYR A 166 -3.47 -7.09 1.67
CA TYR A 166 -4.49 -6.09 1.29
C TYR A 166 -5.93 -6.60 1.44
N SER A 167 -6.14 -7.62 2.28
CA SER A 167 -7.49 -8.14 2.54
C SER A 167 -8.26 -7.25 3.51
N THR A 168 -7.55 -6.61 4.44
CA THR A 168 -8.13 -5.78 5.49
C THR A 168 -7.22 -4.61 5.84
N GLY A 169 -7.72 -3.69 6.66
CA GLY A 169 -6.92 -2.60 7.18
C GLY A 169 -7.57 -1.84 8.33
N ARG A 170 -6.94 -0.73 8.71
CA ARG A 170 -7.42 0.22 9.71
C ARG A 170 -7.04 1.62 9.25
N LEU A 171 -7.99 2.55 9.28
CA LEU A 171 -7.72 3.96 8.99
C LEU A 171 -6.65 4.51 9.95
N HIS A 172 -5.59 5.08 9.39
CA HIS A 172 -4.51 5.70 10.15
C HIS A 172 -3.83 6.82 9.37
N ASP A 173 -2.97 7.58 10.05
CA ASP A 173 -2.38 8.82 9.54
C ASP A 173 -3.47 9.84 9.15
N PRO A 174 -4.26 10.36 10.12
CA PRO A 174 -5.33 11.29 9.83
C PRO A 174 -4.81 12.54 9.13
N VAL A 175 -5.57 13.04 8.17
CA VAL A 175 -5.25 14.31 7.51
C VAL A 175 -5.48 15.46 8.49
N ASN A 176 -4.52 16.38 8.57
CA ASN A 176 -4.59 17.53 9.48
C ASN A 176 -5.24 18.76 8.82
N PHE A 177 -6.33 18.55 8.08
CA PHE A 177 -7.12 19.61 7.48
C PHE A 177 -8.61 19.22 7.42
N PRO A 178 -9.54 20.19 7.51
CA PRO A 178 -10.96 19.91 7.32
C PRO A 178 -11.22 19.37 5.92
N LEU A 179 -11.96 18.26 5.81
CA LEU A 179 -12.35 17.75 4.51
C LEU A 179 -13.28 18.74 3.79
N PRO A 180 -13.16 18.89 2.45
CA PRO A 180 -14.17 19.60 1.68
C PRO A 180 -15.50 18.82 1.70
N THR A 181 -16.58 19.48 1.29
CA THR A 181 -17.94 18.89 1.28
C THR A 181 -18.18 17.91 0.14
N THR A 182 -17.23 17.77 -0.78
CA THR A 182 -17.29 16.80 -1.89
C THR A 182 -15.91 16.23 -2.20
N GLY A 183 -15.88 15.06 -2.83
CA GLY A 183 -14.66 14.43 -3.33
C GLY A 183 -14.94 13.48 -4.49
N GLY A 184 -13.91 13.17 -5.27
CA GLY A 184 -13.96 12.21 -6.38
C GLY A 184 -13.68 10.79 -5.91
N TYR A 185 -14.66 9.90 -5.98
CA TYR A 185 -14.54 8.50 -5.61
C TYR A 185 -13.64 7.71 -6.57
N ARG A 186 -12.82 6.79 -6.04
CA ARG A 186 -11.91 5.95 -6.84
C ARG A 186 -12.19 4.47 -6.75
N TYR A 187 -12.19 3.92 -5.55
CA TYR A 187 -12.43 2.50 -5.28
C TYR A 187 -12.75 2.30 -3.80
N SER A 188 -13.33 1.16 -3.47
CA SER A 188 -13.46 0.67 -2.10
C SER A 188 -12.42 -0.41 -1.83
N THR A 189 -11.97 -0.52 -0.58
CA THR A 189 -11.11 -1.62 -0.12
C THR A 189 -11.88 -2.94 -0.23
N ASN A 190 -11.15 -4.06 -0.32
CA ASN A 190 -11.75 -5.39 -0.54
C ASN A 190 -12.75 -5.79 0.55
N ASP A 191 -12.45 -5.45 1.80
CA ASP A 191 -13.31 -5.65 2.97
C ASP A 191 -14.40 -4.58 3.14
N LEU A 192 -14.48 -3.62 2.21
CA LEU A 192 -15.42 -2.50 2.25
C LEU A 192 -15.29 -1.63 3.52
N GLY A 193 -14.14 -1.65 4.21
CA GLY A 193 -13.91 -0.82 5.39
C GLY A 193 -13.63 0.65 5.04
N ALA A 194 -12.96 0.92 3.92
CA ALA A 194 -12.64 2.27 3.47
C ALA A 194 -12.90 2.48 1.97
N SER A 195 -12.96 3.75 1.58
CA SER A 195 -12.97 4.18 0.17
C SER A 195 -11.88 5.21 -0.06
N MET A 196 -11.13 5.04 -1.15
CA MET A 196 -10.18 6.04 -1.62
C MET A 196 -10.94 7.12 -2.39
N ILE A 197 -10.71 8.37 -2.00
CA ILE A 197 -11.27 9.55 -2.65
C ILE A 197 -10.16 10.56 -2.98
N ARG A 198 -10.41 11.36 -4.00
CA ARG A 198 -9.66 12.56 -4.33
C ARG A 198 -10.37 13.77 -3.75
N VAL A 199 -9.61 14.64 -3.09
CA VAL A 199 -10.07 15.95 -2.68
C VAL A 199 -9.11 17.02 -3.17
N ASP A 200 -9.60 18.24 -3.36
CA ASP A 200 -8.75 19.41 -3.55
C ASP A 200 -8.68 20.15 -2.21
N ALA A 201 -7.49 20.17 -1.61
CA ALA A 201 -7.24 20.77 -0.30
C ALA A 201 -5.79 21.28 -0.25
N LEU A 202 -5.54 22.35 0.51
CA LEU A 202 -4.22 22.96 0.63
C LEU A 202 -3.63 23.42 -0.73
N GLY A 203 -4.49 23.74 -1.71
CA GLY A 203 -4.07 24.10 -3.07
C GLY A 203 -3.61 22.91 -3.92
N GLU A 204 -3.78 21.67 -3.44
CA GLU A 204 -3.31 20.45 -4.10
C GLU A 204 -4.44 19.44 -4.26
N THR A 205 -4.33 18.61 -5.30
CA THR A 205 -5.10 17.36 -5.38
C THR A 205 -4.47 16.32 -4.47
N ILE A 206 -5.25 15.79 -3.53
CA ILE A 206 -4.83 14.81 -2.51
C ILE A 206 -5.71 13.55 -2.61
N TRP A 207 -5.06 12.39 -2.68
CA TRP A 207 -5.71 11.08 -2.53
C TRP A 207 -5.67 10.66 -1.07
N LEU A 208 -6.82 10.33 -0.51
CA LEU A 208 -6.98 9.91 0.88
C LEU A 208 -8.11 8.89 1.04
N PHE A 209 -8.10 8.17 2.14
CA PHE A 209 -9.17 7.28 2.56
C PHE A 209 -10.18 7.99 3.45
N VAL A 210 -11.45 7.63 3.29
CA VAL A 210 -12.50 7.83 4.28
C VAL A 210 -13.09 6.48 4.67
N ALA A 211 -13.69 6.39 5.85
CA ALA A 211 -14.50 5.22 6.21
C ALA A 211 -15.57 5.01 5.13
N ARG A 212 -15.77 3.78 4.66
CA ARG A 212 -16.70 3.56 3.55
C ARG A 212 -18.13 4.01 3.88
N SER A 213 -18.53 3.83 5.14
CA SER A 213 -19.82 4.28 5.66
C SER A 213 -20.12 5.77 5.44
N CYS A 214 -19.10 6.62 5.27
CA CYS A 214 -19.26 8.04 4.96
C CYS A 214 -19.93 8.31 3.61
N ILE A 215 -19.69 7.46 2.62
CA ILE A 215 -20.10 7.72 1.22
C ILE A 215 -20.90 6.58 0.60
N ALA A 216 -21.03 5.45 1.30
CA ALA A 216 -21.63 4.21 0.79
C ALA A 216 -22.99 4.39 0.12
N SER A 217 -23.88 5.20 0.71
CA SER A 217 -25.25 5.43 0.21
C SER A 217 -25.32 6.23 -1.08
N GLN A 218 -24.20 6.84 -1.49
CA GLN A 218 -24.10 7.72 -2.65
C GLN A 218 -23.44 7.02 -3.84
N LEU A 219 -22.89 5.82 -3.64
CA LEU A 219 -22.18 5.09 -4.67
C LEU A 219 -23.18 4.46 -5.67
N PRO A 220 -22.93 4.54 -6.98
CA PRO A 220 -23.76 3.88 -7.98
C PRO A 220 -23.81 2.36 -7.81
N ALA A 221 -24.92 1.74 -8.22
CA ALA A 221 -25.07 0.28 -8.17
C ALA A 221 -24.11 -0.45 -9.14
N ASN A 222 -23.77 0.17 -10.27
CA ASN A 222 -22.99 -0.44 -11.35
C ASN A 222 -21.57 0.13 -11.42
N LEU A 223 -20.76 -0.15 -10.39
CA LEU A 223 -19.35 0.23 -10.38
C LEU A 223 -18.48 -0.74 -11.19
N ASN A 224 -17.32 -0.26 -11.62
CA ASN A 224 -16.44 -1.03 -12.49
C ASN A 224 -15.74 -2.16 -11.71
N ASN A 225 -15.96 -3.38 -12.18
CA ASN A 225 -15.40 -4.59 -11.59
C ASN A 225 -14.58 -5.42 -12.60
N GLN A 226 -14.19 -4.82 -13.73
CA GLN A 226 -13.26 -5.45 -14.67
C GLN A 226 -11.93 -5.77 -13.97
N ASN A 227 -11.27 -6.84 -14.40
CA ASN A 227 -9.86 -7.04 -14.06
C ASN A 227 -8.99 -6.06 -14.85
N ASP A 228 -7.72 -5.96 -14.48
CA ASP A 228 -6.72 -5.20 -15.26
C ASP A 228 -6.67 -5.61 -16.74
#